data_AF-A0A958G2C4-F1
#
_entry.id   AF-A0A958G2C4-F1
#
_cell.length_a   1.000
_cell.length_b   1.000
_cell.length_c   1.000
_cell.angle_alpha   90.00
_cell.angle_beta   90.00
_cell.angle_gamma   90.00
#
_symmetry.space_group_name_H-M   'P 1'
#
loop_
_entity.id
_entity.type
_entity.pdbx_description
1 polymer ?
#
loop_
_entity_poly.entity_id
_entity_poly.type
_entity_poly.pdbx_seq_one_letter_code
_entity_poly.pdbx_strand_id
1 'polypeptide(L)'
;MANNPKNLASPDKENVWDVLPGLEKPIYSIDERPATRWESWLYGWQHTLVDISPFVLPLAVAAAMGMGRTAQAELINFCLFAMGIATLLQTTIG
;
A
#
# COMPACT_ATOMS: atom_id res chain seq x y z
N MET A 1 40.77 1.93 -8.85
CA MET A 1 40.40 3.21 -8.22
C MET A 1 39.19 2.95 -7.34
N ALA A 2 39.29 3.33 -6.07
CA ALA A 2 38.49 2.81 -4.96
C ALA A 2 37.01 3.27 -4.98
N ASN A 3 36.08 2.33 -4.78
CA ASN A 3 34.71 2.64 -4.36
C ASN A 3 34.71 2.74 -2.83
N ASN A 4 34.71 3.97 -2.32
CA ASN A 4 34.55 4.26 -0.90
C ASN A 4 33.05 4.43 -0.59
N PRO A 5 32.38 3.48 0.10
CA PRO A 5 31.01 3.71 0.54
C PRO A 5 31.04 4.85 1.57
N LYS A 6 30.34 5.94 1.26
CA LYS A 6 30.20 7.08 2.17
C LYS A 6 29.70 6.58 3.52
N ASN A 7 30.56 6.69 4.51
CA ASN A 7 30.28 6.42 5.91
C ASN A 7 29.17 7.39 6.38
N LEU A 8 27.93 6.90 6.43
CA LEU A 8 26.74 7.64 6.87
C LEU A 8 26.50 7.43 8.38
N ALA A 9 27.56 7.28 9.18
CA ALA A 9 27.46 7.34 10.62
C ALA A 9 27.12 8.78 11.04
N SER A 10 25.84 9.06 11.28
CA SER A 10 25.46 10.22 12.08
C SER A 10 25.96 9.97 13.51
N PRO A 11 26.77 10.86 14.11
CA PRO A 11 27.50 10.55 15.34
C PRO A 11 26.62 10.38 16.61
N ASP A 12 25.32 10.67 16.54
CA ASP A 12 24.43 10.73 17.73
C ASP A 12 23.28 9.72 17.75
N LYS A 13 23.34 8.62 17.00
CA LYS A 13 22.30 7.56 17.08
C LYS A 13 22.92 6.19 17.29
N GLU A 14 22.62 5.59 18.44
CA GLU A 14 22.91 4.19 18.72
C GLU A 14 22.23 3.34 17.64
N ASN A 15 23.02 2.59 16.88
CA ASN A 15 22.50 1.77 15.79
C ASN A 15 21.72 0.59 16.40
N VAL A 16 20.41 0.54 16.13
CA VAL A 16 19.51 -0.54 16.61
C VAL A 16 19.84 -1.90 15.96
N TRP A 17 20.55 -1.88 14.84
CA TRP A 17 20.91 -3.08 14.07
C TRP A 17 22.42 -3.15 13.85
N ASP A 18 22.97 -4.35 14.02
CA ASP A 18 24.39 -4.64 13.75
C ASP A 18 24.75 -4.50 12.26
N VAL A 19 23.74 -4.63 11.40
CA VAL A 19 23.86 -4.44 9.95
C VAL A 19 22.97 -3.27 9.55
N LEU A 20 23.59 -2.18 9.11
CA LEU A 20 22.87 -1.08 8.49
C LEU A 20 22.39 -1.57 7.12
N PRO A 21 21.06 -1.69 6.89
CA PRO A 21 20.57 -2.07 5.57
C PRO A 21 21.03 -1.03 4.55
N GLY A 22 21.58 -1.51 3.44
CA GLY A 22 21.96 -0.64 2.33
C GLY A 22 20.74 0.13 1.84
N LEU A 23 20.82 1.47 1.84
CA LEU A 23 19.76 2.31 1.32
C LEU A 23 19.80 2.25 -0.21
N GLU A 24 19.00 1.39 -0.82
CA GLU A 24 18.79 1.41 -2.28
C GLU A 24 17.82 2.53 -2.67
N LYS A 25 18.12 3.23 -3.77
CA LYS A 25 17.21 4.22 -4.31
C LYS A 25 16.09 3.52 -5.08
N PRO A 26 14.82 3.80 -4.77
CA PRO A 26 13.70 3.20 -5.50
C PRO A 26 13.67 3.70 -6.95
N ILE A 27 13.12 2.86 -7.85
CA ILE A 27 12.91 3.20 -9.27
C ILE A 27 11.86 4.31 -9.41
N TYR A 28 10.86 4.32 -8.52
CA TYR A 28 9.86 5.38 -8.38
C TYR A 28 9.81 5.84 -6.92
N SER A 29 10.07 7.13 -6.70
CA SER A 29 9.87 7.80 -5.42
C SER A 29 8.39 8.16 -5.21
N ILE A 30 7.99 8.49 -3.97
CA ILE A 30 6.59 8.81 -3.62
C ILE A 30 6.05 10.00 -4.42
N ASP A 31 6.90 11.01 -4.66
CA ASP A 31 6.53 12.21 -5.40
C ASP A 31 6.61 12.04 -6.93
N GLU A 32 7.15 10.91 -7.40
CA GLU A 32 7.33 10.65 -8.83
C GLU A 32 6.10 9.96 -9.41
N ARG A 33 5.78 10.31 -10.65
CA ARG A 33 4.72 9.65 -11.44
C ARG A 33 5.34 8.93 -12.63
N PRO A 34 4.80 7.76 -13.04
CA PRO A 34 5.23 7.08 -14.25
C PRO A 34 5.20 8.01 -15.47
N ALA A 35 6.11 7.77 -16.42
CA ALA A 35 6.23 8.59 -17.62
C ALA A 35 4.95 8.57 -18.46
N THR A 36 4.22 7.45 -18.44
CA THR A 36 2.93 7.34 -19.11
C THR A 36 1.78 7.31 -18.10
N ARG A 37 0.73 8.09 -18.37
CA ARG A 37 -0.48 8.07 -17.54
C ARG A 37 -1.11 6.67 -17.50
N TRP A 38 -0.97 5.88 -18.57
CA TRP A 38 -1.50 4.53 -18.65
C TRP A 38 -0.83 3.55 -17.66
N GLU A 39 0.48 3.66 -17.44
CA GLU A 39 1.16 2.89 -16.39
C GLU A 39 0.60 3.23 -15.00
N SER A 40 0.28 4.51 -14.73
CA SER A 40 -0.38 4.89 -13.48
C SER A 40 -1.74 4.22 -13.31
N TRP A 41 -2.53 4.13 -14.38
CA TRP A 41 -3.81 3.40 -14.37
C TRP A 41 -3.61 1.90 -14.14
N LEU A 42 -2.61 1.29 -14.80
CA LEU A 42 -2.31 -0.14 -14.64
C LEU A 42 -1.85 -0.47 -13.21
N TYR A 43 -0.96 0.34 -12.63
CA TYR A 43 -0.50 0.16 -11.25
C TYR A 43 -1.63 0.41 -10.24
N GLY A 44 -2.46 1.43 -10.46
CA GLY A 44 -3.64 1.67 -9.64
C GLY A 44 -4.63 0.49 -9.69
N TRP A 45 -4.82 -0.10 -10.87
CA TRP A 45 -5.65 -1.29 -11.04
C TRP A 45 -5.07 -2.52 -10.30
N GLN A 46 -3.76 -2.76 -10.41
CA GLN A 46 -3.10 -3.85 -9.68
C GLN A 46 -3.24 -3.67 -8.17
N HIS A 47 -3.04 -2.45 -7.67
CA HIS A 47 -3.21 -2.14 -6.26
C HIS A 47 -4.65 -2.42 -5.81
N THR A 48 -5.63 -1.97 -6.59
CA THR A 48 -7.05 -2.24 -6.31
C THR A 48 -7.36 -3.74 -6.26
N LEU A 49 -6.81 -4.53 -7.19
CA LEU A 49 -7.02 -5.99 -7.19
C LEU A 49 -6.41 -6.67 -5.95
N VAL A 50 -5.24 -6.22 -5.51
CA VAL A 50 -4.60 -6.72 -4.29
C VAL A 50 -5.42 -6.31 -3.06
N ASP A 51 -5.90 -5.07 -3.02
CA ASP A 51 -6.71 -4.51 -1.94
C ASP A 51 -8.12 -5.14 -1.84
N ILE A 52 -8.58 -5.87 -2.84
CA ILE A 52 -9.83 -6.64 -2.75
C ILE A 52 -9.66 -7.90 -1.89
N SER A 53 -8.47 -8.48 -1.83
CA SER A 53 -8.22 -9.75 -1.12
C SER A 53 -8.61 -9.77 0.37
N PRO A 54 -8.44 -8.69 1.15
CA PRO A 54 -8.83 -8.67 2.57
C PRO A 54 -10.35 -8.74 2.80
N PHE A 55 -11.19 -8.48 1.78
CA PHE A 55 -12.65 -8.57 1.90
C PHE A 55 -13.16 -10.01 2.16
N VAL A 56 -12.31 -11.02 1.99
CA VAL A 56 -12.62 -12.39 2.39
C VAL A 56 -12.98 -12.48 3.88
N LEU A 57 -12.34 -11.67 4.75
CA LEU A 57 -12.62 -11.69 6.19
C LEU A 57 -14.00 -11.09 6.53
N PRO A 58 -14.37 -9.87 6.10
CA PRO A 58 -15.74 -9.36 6.22
C PRO A 58 -16.79 -10.32 5.68
N LEU A 59 -16.52 -10.96 4.54
CA LEU A 59 -17.43 -11.92 3.93
C LEU A 59 -17.61 -13.18 4.80
N ALA A 60 -16.51 -13.71 5.35
CA ALA A 60 -16.55 -14.84 6.27
C ALA A 60 -17.33 -14.50 7.56
N VAL A 61 -17.13 -13.31 8.12
CA VAL A 61 -17.87 -12.83 9.30
C VAL A 61 -19.36 -12.65 8.97
N ALA A 62 -19.69 -12.02 7.84
CA ALA A 62 -21.06 -11.85 7.40
C ALA A 62 -21.78 -13.20 7.20
N ALA A 63 -21.09 -14.20 6.64
CA ALA A 63 -21.59 -15.55 6.52
C ALA A 63 -21.80 -16.23 7.89
N ALA A 64 -20.86 -16.05 8.84
CA ALA A 64 -20.98 -16.57 10.20
C ALA A 64 -22.16 -15.95 10.98
N MET A 65 -22.52 -14.70 10.68
CA MET A 65 -23.71 -14.04 11.22
C MET A 65 -25.02 -14.46 10.54
N GLY A 66 -24.98 -15.34 9.53
CA GLY A 66 -26.16 -15.80 8.82
C GLY A 66 -26.71 -14.79 7.79
N MET A 67 -25.92 -13.80 7.35
CA MET A 67 -26.36 -12.86 6.31
C MET A 67 -26.60 -13.59 4.99
N GLY A 68 -27.71 -13.27 4.31
CA GLY A 68 -27.98 -13.76 2.96
C GLY A 68 -27.00 -13.18 1.92
N ARG A 69 -26.84 -13.88 0.80
CA ARG A 69 -25.89 -13.49 -0.28
C ARG A 69 -26.08 -12.07 -0.80
N THR A 70 -27.33 -11.60 -0.90
CA THR A 70 -27.63 -10.22 -1.34
C THR A 70 -27.08 -9.18 -0.37
N ALA A 71 -27.28 -9.39 0.94
CA ALA A 71 -26.79 -8.48 1.97
C ALA A 71 -25.26 -8.51 2.08
N GLN A 72 -24.64 -9.66 1.84
CA GLN A 72 -23.17 -9.78 1.77
C GLN A 72 -22.59 -8.99 0.58
N ALA A 73 -23.24 -9.06 -0.59
CA ALA A 73 -22.81 -8.29 -1.75
C ALA A 73 -22.94 -6.78 -1.52
N GLU A 74 -24.02 -6.34 -0.86
CA GLU A 74 -24.23 -4.95 -0.49
C GLU A 74 -23.18 -4.46 0.52
N LEU A 75 -22.83 -5.28 1.52
CA LEU A 75 -21.74 -5.00 2.46
C LEU A 75 -20.41 -4.80 1.73
N ILE A 76 -20.03 -5.70 0.82
CA ILE A 76 -18.78 -5.57 0.05
C ILE A 76 -18.79 -4.28 -0.78
N ASN A 77 -19.91 -3.96 -1.44
CA ASN A 77 -20.03 -2.73 -2.21
C ASN A 77 -19.79 -1.47 -1.35
N PHE A 78 -20.40 -1.41 -0.16
CA PHE A 78 -20.18 -0.29 0.76
C PHE A 78 -18.74 -0.23 1.26
N CYS A 79 -18.13 -1.37 1.59
CA CYS A 79 -16.76 -1.37 2.06
C CYS A 79 -15.77 -0.96 0.96
N LEU A 80 -15.96 -1.40 -0.29
CA LEU A 80 -15.15 -0.96 -1.44
C LEU A 80 -15.27 0.55 -1.67
N PHE A 81 -16.48 1.07 -1.61
CA PHE A 81 -16.73 2.50 -1.80
C PHE A 81 -16.11 3.34 -0.68
N ALA A 82 -16.31 2.95 0.58
CA ALA A 82 -15.76 3.64 1.74
C ALA A 82 -14.22 3.58 1.76
N MET A 83 -13.64 2.41 1.44
CA MET A 83 -12.19 2.25 1.29
C MET A 83 -11.63 3.18 0.22
N GLY A 84 -12.23 3.22 -0.98
CA GLY A 84 -11.77 4.08 -2.06
C GLY A 84 -11.74 5.56 -1.66
N ILE A 85 -12.78 6.04 -0.97
CA ILE A 85 -12.83 7.41 -0.44
C ILE A 85 -11.74 7.63 0.60
N ALA A 86 -11.58 6.69 1.55
CA ALA A 86 -10.57 6.79 2.60
C ALA A 86 -9.16 6.83 2.02
N THR A 87 -8.85 5.99 1.03
CA THR A 87 -7.55 5.98 0.34
C THR A 87 -7.28 7.29 -0.40
N LEU A 88 -8.28 7.86 -1.09
CA LEU A 88 -8.13 9.16 -1.75
C LEU A 88 -7.87 10.29 -0.73
N LEU A 89 -8.59 10.30 0.39
CA LEU A 89 -8.37 11.28 1.46
C LEU A 89 -6.98 11.13 2.08
N GLN A 90 -6.57 9.90 2.40
CA GLN A 90 -5.29 9.61 3.02
C GLN A 90 -4.11 9.99 2.11
N THR A 91 -4.19 9.68 0.81
CA THR A 91 -3.12 10.01 -0.15
C THR A 91 -3.06 11.48 -0.54
N THR A 92 -4.10 12.28 -0.23
CA THR A 92 -4.15 13.71 -0.58
C THR A 92 -3.80 14.63 0.59
N ILE A 93 -4.17 14.25 1.82
CA ILE A 93 -4.03 15.10 3.02
C ILE A 93 -3.01 14.53 4.01
N GLY A 94 -2.82 13.21 4.01
CA GLY A 94 -2.00 12.47 4.98
C GLY A 94 -0.52 12.41 4.63
#